data_AF-A0AAD5YHN9-F1
#
_entry.id   AF-A0AAD5YHN9-F1
#
_cell.length_a   1.000
_cell.length_b   1.000
_cell.length_c   1.000
_cell.angle_alpha   90.00
_cell.angle_beta   90.00
_cell.angle_gamma   90.00
#
_symmetry.space_group_name_H-M   'P 1'
#
loop_
_entity.id
_entity.type
_entity.pdbx_description
1 polymer ?
#
loop_
_entity_poly.entity_id
_entity_poly.type
_entity_poly.pdbx_seq_one_letter_code
_entity_poly.pdbx_strand_id
1 'polypeptide(L)'
;MSIRQRVPFQFSEDSNDENAILDEQEQEELIQKLKDESASRNVENIYALQAVVILSIFLQMVFIFQSTHESPLHPLFPSHKPSDYTPLPFRYLFAILNLFIHLNLTHDLLTAPASLRRSLSVPPNSSSSNPRRINISSLHHHSPSQTMFSRILFALPLPYYVLFPLSAIAPILSLVSGRGWVETLWWSGTALVVLFIQRAKTWILDEREDIRGLEGLRYDAKGA
;
A
#
# COMPACT_ATOMS: atom_id res chain seq x y z
N MET A 1 55.84 -24.75 31.11
CA MET A 1 55.20 -23.41 31.14
C MET A 1 55.11 -22.91 29.72
N SER A 2 53.91 -22.79 29.16
CA SER A 2 53.68 -22.34 27.78
C SER A 2 53.14 -20.91 27.82
N ILE A 3 53.89 -19.98 27.21
CA ILE A 3 53.56 -18.56 27.07
C ILE A 3 52.45 -18.42 26.04
N ARG A 4 51.33 -17.81 26.42
CA ARG A 4 50.26 -17.40 25.49
C ARG A 4 50.75 -16.20 24.69
N GLN A 5 51.03 -16.43 23.41
CA GLN A 5 51.39 -15.40 22.43
C GLN A 5 50.11 -14.74 21.91
N ARG A 6 50.03 -13.40 21.99
CA ARG A 6 48.96 -12.63 21.36
C ARG A 6 49.29 -12.49 19.88
N VAL A 7 48.37 -12.93 19.03
CA VAL A 7 48.48 -12.78 17.58
C VAL A 7 48.04 -11.35 17.24
N PRO A 8 48.88 -10.51 16.62
CA PRO A 8 48.47 -9.21 16.15
C PRO A 8 47.55 -9.38 14.93
N PHE A 9 46.52 -8.54 14.84
CA PHE A 9 45.63 -8.49 13.69
C PHE A 9 46.42 -8.11 12.43
N GLN A 10 46.44 -9.03 11.46
CA GLN A 10 46.86 -8.72 10.09
C GLN A 10 45.63 -8.31 9.31
N PHE A 11 45.57 -7.04 8.93
CA PHE A 11 44.66 -6.57 7.88
C PHE A 11 45.20 -7.07 6.54
N SER A 12 44.49 -8.04 5.95
CA SER A 12 44.63 -8.37 4.54
C SER A 12 43.67 -7.47 3.75
N GLU A 13 44.21 -6.40 3.17
CA GLU A 13 43.59 -5.66 2.06
C GLU A 13 43.54 -6.57 0.82
N ASP A 14 42.50 -7.38 0.70
CA ASP A 14 41.86 -7.68 -0.59
C ASP A 14 40.78 -8.76 -0.42
N SER A 15 39.56 -8.40 -0.85
CA SER A 15 38.43 -9.29 -1.15
C SER A 15 37.71 -10.01 0.02
N ASN A 16 37.13 -9.28 0.98
CA ASN A 16 36.00 -9.81 1.80
C ASN A 16 35.29 -8.78 2.73
N ASP A 17 35.15 -7.52 2.34
CA ASP A 17 34.60 -6.44 3.17
C ASP A 17 33.05 -6.43 3.33
N GLU A 18 32.42 -7.60 3.37
CA GLU A 18 30.99 -7.72 3.77
C GLU A 18 30.82 -7.99 5.27
N ASN A 19 31.93 -8.14 6.03
CA ASN A 19 31.93 -8.35 7.47
C ASN A 19 32.72 -7.27 8.24
N ALA A 20 32.84 -6.05 7.69
CA ALA A 20 33.30 -4.91 8.46
C ALA A 20 32.25 -4.62 9.56
N ILE A 21 32.59 -4.98 10.81
CA ILE A 21 31.77 -4.67 11.97
C ILE A 21 31.76 -3.15 12.11
N LEU A 22 30.69 -2.53 11.61
CA LEU A 22 30.42 -1.10 11.81
C LEU A 22 30.44 -0.80 13.30
N ASP A 23 31.05 0.32 13.68
CA ASP A 23 30.94 0.76 15.05
C ASP A 23 29.48 1.11 15.39
N GLU A 24 29.17 1.17 16.68
CA GLU A 24 27.79 1.38 17.14
C GLU A 24 27.17 2.68 16.60
N GLN A 25 28.01 3.69 16.36
CA GLN A 25 27.59 4.99 15.88
C GLN A 25 27.31 4.94 14.37
N GLU A 26 28.20 4.35 13.58
CA GLU A 26 28.01 4.13 12.14
C GLU A 26 26.77 3.28 11.86
N GLN A 27 26.51 2.24 12.67
CA GLN A 27 25.32 1.41 12.54
C GLN A 27 24.03 2.20 12.81
N GLU A 28 24.03 3.12 13.78
CA GLU A 28 22.88 3.97 14.09
C GLU A 28 22.62 5.00 12.97
N GLU A 29 23.68 5.60 12.43
CA GLU A 29 23.57 6.51 11.29
C GLU A 29 23.03 5.80 10.04
N LEU A 30 23.46 4.57 9.78
CA LEU A 30 22.97 3.77 8.68
C LEU A 30 21.49 3.39 8.83
N ILE A 31 21.08 2.90 10.01
CA ILE A 31 19.67 2.57 10.26
C ILE A 31 18.79 3.81 10.11
N GLN A 32 19.23 4.95 10.66
CA GLN A 32 18.49 6.20 10.54
C GLN A 32 18.38 6.65 9.09
N LYS A 33 19.47 6.59 8.32
CA LYS A 33 19.47 6.88 6.89
C LYS A 33 18.52 5.98 6.11
N LEU A 34 18.54 4.67 6.36
CA LEU A 34 17.65 3.70 5.72
C LEU A 34 16.17 4.01 6.03
N LYS A 35 15.85 4.42 7.26
CA LYS A 35 14.48 4.82 7.65
C LYS A 35 14.02 6.06 6.92
N ASP A 36 14.87 7.08 6.83
CA ASP A 36 14.53 8.34 6.17
C ASP A 36 14.38 8.14 4.67
N GLU A 37 15.27 7.35 4.05
CA GLU A 37 15.20 7.00 2.64
C GLU A 37 13.96 6.14 2.32
N SER A 38 13.69 5.11 3.14
CA SER A 38 12.50 4.26 3.02
C SER A 38 11.21 5.08 3.18
N ALA A 39 11.14 5.99 4.15
CA ALA A 39 10.00 6.85 4.37
C ALA A 39 9.71 7.75 3.14
N SER A 40 10.77 8.31 2.56
CA SER A 40 10.66 9.16 1.37
C SER A 40 10.15 8.36 0.15
N ARG A 41 10.78 7.21 -0.14
CA ARG A 41 10.41 6.34 -1.26
C ARG A 41 8.99 5.78 -1.11
N ASN A 42 8.58 5.45 0.10
CA ASN A 42 7.22 4.95 0.36
C ASN A 42 6.13 5.98 0.05
N VAL A 43 6.38 7.26 0.30
CA VAL A 43 5.45 8.34 -0.09
C VAL A 43 5.33 8.43 -1.61
N GLU A 44 6.46 8.37 -2.32
CA GLU A 44 6.48 8.39 -3.79
C GLU A 44 5.74 7.18 -4.38
N ASN A 45 6.00 5.98 -3.86
CA ASN A 45 5.32 4.75 -4.28
C ASN A 45 3.79 4.86 -4.12
N ILE A 46 3.31 5.43 -3.02
CA ILE A 46 1.87 5.62 -2.80
C ILE A 46 1.26 6.57 -3.84
N TYR A 47 1.95 7.65 -4.23
CA TYR A 47 1.46 8.52 -5.30
C TYR A 47 1.40 7.80 -6.65
N ALA A 48 2.38 6.95 -6.96
CA ALA A 48 2.35 6.13 -8.17
C ALA A 48 1.15 5.17 -8.16
N LEU A 49 0.88 4.52 -7.03
CA LEU A 49 -0.31 3.66 -6.86
C LEU A 49 -1.61 4.44 -7.03
N GLN A 50 -1.71 5.66 -6.48
CA GLN A 50 -2.87 6.53 -6.68
C GLN A 50 -3.07 6.89 -8.15
N ALA A 51 -2.00 7.21 -8.88
CA ALA A 51 -2.09 7.51 -10.30
C ALA A 51 -2.66 6.33 -11.12
N VAL A 52 -2.24 5.09 -10.79
CA VAL A 52 -2.79 3.87 -11.41
C VAL A 52 -4.30 3.75 -11.16
N VAL A 53 -4.75 3.97 -9.92
CA VAL A 53 -6.18 3.89 -9.58
C VAL A 53 -6.98 5.01 -10.27
N ILE A 54 -6.47 6.24 -10.29
CA ILE A 54 -7.11 7.37 -10.97
C ILE A 54 -7.25 7.11 -12.47
N LEU A 55 -6.20 6.59 -13.11
CA LEU A 55 -6.25 6.21 -14.52
C LEU A 55 -7.31 5.12 -14.76
N SER A 56 -7.42 4.15 -13.86
CA SER A 56 -8.44 3.11 -13.93
C SER A 56 -9.86 3.68 -13.78
N ILE A 57 -10.08 4.59 -12.83
CA ILE A 57 -11.35 5.33 -12.67
C ILE A 57 -11.68 6.08 -13.96
N PHE A 58 -10.71 6.79 -14.54
CA PHE A 58 -10.90 7.53 -15.76
C PHE A 58 -11.36 6.63 -16.92
N LEU A 59 -10.71 5.46 -17.08
CA LEU A 59 -11.12 4.49 -18.09
C LEU A 59 -12.54 3.95 -17.87
N GLN A 60 -12.94 3.68 -16.61
CA GLN A 60 -14.32 3.30 -16.29
C GLN A 60 -15.32 4.41 -16.60
N MET A 61 -14.96 5.67 -16.35
CA MET A 61 -15.78 6.83 -16.70
C MET A 61 -15.96 6.93 -18.22
N VAL A 62 -14.88 6.80 -18.99
CA VAL A 62 -14.95 6.78 -20.46
C VAL A 62 -15.93 5.70 -20.94
N PHE A 63 -15.83 4.48 -20.42
CA PHE A 63 -16.75 3.39 -20.77
C PHE A 63 -18.22 3.71 -20.46
N ILE A 64 -18.50 4.33 -19.31
CA ILE A 64 -19.87 4.71 -18.91
C ILE A 64 -20.46 5.78 -19.84
N PHE A 65 -19.66 6.78 -20.25
CA PHE A 65 -20.12 7.89 -21.09
C PHE A 65 -20.06 7.60 -22.60
N GLN A 66 -19.33 6.58 -23.03
CA GLN A 66 -19.25 6.20 -24.43
C GLN A 66 -20.56 5.54 -24.90
N SER A 67 -21.13 6.03 -25.99
CA SER A 67 -22.41 5.57 -26.54
C SER A 67 -22.36 4.20 -27.23
N THR A 68 -21.18 3.80 -27.73
CA THR A 68 -21.00 2.47 -28.36
C THR A 68 -20.91 1.36 -27.32
N HIS A 69 -20.59 1.68 -26.07
CA HIS A 69 -20.41 0.73 -24.96
C HIS A 69 -19.49 -0.46 -25.32
N GLU A 70 -18.54 -0.21 -26.24
CA GLU A 70 -17.45 -1.13 -26.50
C GLU A 70 -16.39 -0.95 -25.42
N SER A 71 -15.64 -2.02 -25.14
CA SER A 71 -14.47 -1.89 -24.27
C SER A 71 -13.51 -0.83 -24.84
N PRO A 72 -12.99 0.09 -24.02
CA PRO A 72 -12.00 1.07 -24.48
C PRO A 72 -10.67 0.42 -24.88
N LEU A 73 -10.49 -0.88 -24.61
CA LEU A 73 -9.36 -1.68 -25.09
C LEU A 73 -9.56 -2.22 -26.50
N HIS A 74 -10.77 -2.12 -27.06
CA HIS A 74 -11.08 -2.65 -28.38
C HIS A 74 -10.17 -2.10 -29.50
N PRO A 75 -9.79 -0.80 -29.53
CA PRO A 75 -8.84 -0.30 -30.52
C PRO A 75 -7.44 -0.92 -30.43
N LEU A 76 -7.02 -1.38 -29.25
CA LEU A 76 -5.72 -2.05 -29.04
C LEU A 76 -5.79 -3.53 -29.42
N PHE A 77 -6.96 -4.13 -29.33
CA PHE A 77 -7.19 -5.56 -29.53
C PHE A 77 -8.40 -5.80 -30.45
N PRO A 78 -8.25 -5.55 -31.76
CA PRO A 78 -9.36 -5.68 -32.70
C PRO A 78 -9.87 -7.11 -32.78
N SER A 79 -11.16 -7.31 -32.51
CA SER A 79 -11.79 -8.62 -32.63
C SER A 79 -12.18 -8.88 -34.09
N HIS A 80 -11.83 -10.05 -34.63
CA HIS A 80 -11.98 -10.38 -36.06
C HIS A 80 -13.43 -10.58 -36.54
N LYS A 81 -14.43 -10.46 -35.65
CA LYS A 81 -15.86 -10.64 -36.00
C LYS A 81 -16.71 -9.48 -35.45
N PRO A 82 -16.93 -8.42 -36.23
CA PRO A 82 -17.70 -7.25 -35.80
C PRO A 82 -19.22 -7.52 -35.65
N SER A 83 -19.76 -8.60 -36.23
CA SER A 83 -21.22 -8.86 -36.27
C SER A 83 -21.81 -9.59 -35.06
N ASP A 84 -20.99 -10.16 -34.17
CA ASP A 84 -21.45 -11.00 -33.05
C ASP A 84 -21.32 -10.31 -31.68
N TYR A 85 -21.13 -8.98 -31.64
CA TYR A 85 -20.99 -8.26 -30.37
C TYR A 85 -22.29 -8.29 -29.59
N THR A 86 -22.32 -9.14 -28.56
CA THR A 86 -23.39 -9.15 -27.57
C THR A 86 -22.82 -8.53 -26.29
N PRO A 87 -23.35 -7.39 -25.80
CA PRO A 87 -22.84 -6.74 -24.61
C PRO A 87 -23.22 -7.50 -23.33
N LEU A 88 -22.37 -7.45 -22.30
CA LEU A 88 -22.63 -8.16 -21.03
C LEU A 88 -23.95 -7.66 -20.41
N PRO A 89 -24.85 -8.55 -19.95
CA PRO A 89 -26.03 -8.12 -19.21
C PRO A 89 -25.57 -7.40 -17.95
N PHE A 90 -26.33 -6.39 -17.51
CA PHE A 90 -26.00 -5.62 -16.31
C PHE A 90 -24.66 -4.87 -16.33
N ARG A 91 -24.06 -4.64 -17.51
CA ARG A 91 -22.77 -3.93 -17.65
C ARG A 91 -22.67 -2.62 -16.84
N TYR A 92 -23.76 -1.85 -16.73
CA TYR A 92 -23.76 -0.62 -15.95
C TYR A 92 -23.65 -0.89 -14.44
N LEU A 93 -24.31 -1.92 -13.93
CA LEU A 93 -24.18 -2.31 -12.52
C LEU A 93 -22.74 -2.73 -12.21
N PHE A 94 -22.10 -3.48 -13.12
CA PHE A 94 -20.70 -3.85 -12.97
C PHE A 94 -19.75 -2.65 -13.09
N ALA A 95 -20.01 -1.71 -14.00
CA ALA A 95 -19.21 -0.49 -14.11
C ALA A 95 -19.32 0.38 -12.85
N ILE A 96 -20.54 0.55 -12.31
CA ILE A 96 -20.78 1.26 -11.05
C ILE A 96 -20.10 0.54 -9.88
N LEU A 97 -20.18 -0.79 -9.84
CA LEU A 97 -19.50 -1.61 -8.83
C LEU A 97 -17.98 -1.42 -8.89
N ASN A 98 -17.40 -1.49 -10.09
CA ASN A 98 -15.97 -1.26 -10.29
C ASN A 98 -15.56 0.16 -9.88
N LEU A 99 -16.38 1.16 -10.22
CA LEU A 99 -16.16 2.54 -9.79
C LEU A 99 -16.17 2.65 -8.26
N PHE A 100 -17.12 2.01 -7.59
CA PHE A 100 -17.18 1.95 -6.13
C PHE A 100 -15.93 1.29 -5.53
N ILE A 101 -15.46 0.18 -6.10
CA ILE A 101 -14.22 -0.50 -5.68
C ILE A 101 -13.02 0.45 -5.83
N HIS A 102 -12.88 1.13 -6.96
CA HIS A 102 -11.78 2.07 -7.16
C HIS A 102 -11.85 3.29 -6.22
N LEU A 103 -13.05 3.82 -5.94
CA LEU A 103 -13.21 4.87 -4.94
C LEU A 103 -12.80 4.41 -3.54
N ASN A 104 -13.10 3.15 -3.20
CA ASN A 104 -12.67 2.54 -1.94
C ASN A 104 -11.13 2.41 -1.87
N LEU A 105 -10.49 1.96 -2.96
CA LEU A 105 -9.03 1.89 -3.06
C LEU A 105 -8.38 3.27 -2.98
N THR A 106 -8.94 4.28 -3.63
CA THR A 106 -8.46 5.67 -3.55
C THR A 106 -8.54 6.20 -2.13
N HIS A 107 -9.64 5.94 -1.42
CA HIS A 107 -9.78 6.34 -0.02
C HIS A 107 -8.72 5.67 0.86
N ASP A 108 -8.52 4.36 0.71
CA ASP A 108 -7.46 3.62 1.40
C ASP A 108 -6.06 4.22 1.14
N LEU A 109 -5.72 4.47 -0.13
CA LEU A 109 -4.43 5.07 -0.51
C LEU A 109 -4.28 6.53 -0.07
N LEU A 110 -5.37 7.30 0.05
CA LEU A 110 -5.34 8.69 0.51
C LEU A 110 -5.12 8.78 2.02
N THR A 111 -5.65 7.82 2.78
CA THR A 111 -5.46 7.77 4.24
C THR A 111 -4.10 7.19 4.65
N ALA A 112 -3.48 6.39 3.78
CA ALA A 112 -2.16 5.81 3.99
C ALA A 112 -1.09 6.85 4.39
N PRO A 113 -0.77 7.90 3.61
CA PRO A 113 0.35 8.82 3.93
C PRO A 113 0.20 9.53 5.28
N ALA A 114 -1.03 9.84 5.71
CA ALA A 114 -1.29 10.44 7.02
C ALA A 114 -0.98 9.47 8.17
N SER A 115 -1.34 8.19 8.00
CA SER A 115 -1.02 7.14 8.98
C SER A 115 0.47 6.83 9.02
N LEU A 116 1.12 6.80 7.85
CA LEU A 116 2.56 6.61 7.66
C LEU A 116 3.33 7.72 8.38
N ARG A 117 2.97 8.99 8.15
CA ARG A 117 3.59 10.15 8.80
C ARG A 117 3.47 10.11 10.32
N ARG A 118 2.32 9.69 10.85
CA ARG A 118 2.10 9.51 12.29
C ARG A 118 2.92 8.36 12.88
N SER A 119 3.10 7.28 12.14
CA SER A 119 3.92 6.13 12.58
C SER A 119 5.42 6.42 12.59
N LEU A 120 5.87 7.32 11.70
CA LEU A 120 7.27 7.68 11.51
C LEU A 120 7.72 8.86 12.38
N SER A 121 6.79 9.66 12.90
CA SER A 121 7.13 10.65 13.93
C SER A 121 7.54 9.92 15.19
N VAL A 122 8.85 9.65 15.32
CA VAL A 122 9.49 9.19 16.55
C VAL A 122 9.11 10.19 17.64
N PRO A 123 8.50 9.76 18.77
CA PRO A 123 8.26 10.68 19.87
C PRO A 123 9.61 11.26 20.30
N PRO A 124 9.75 12.59 20.39
CA PRO A 124 11.00 13.20 20.80
C PRO A 124 11.38 12.61 22.16
N ASN A 125 12.60 12.08 22.23
CA ASN A 125 13.24 11.49 23.40
C ASN A 125 12.74 12.15 24.70
N SER A 126 11.83 11.48 25.41
CA SER A 126 11.34 11.96 26.70
C SER A 126 12.33 11.58 27.80
N SER A 127 13.57 12.06 27.70
CA SER A 127 14.51 12.15 28.82
C SER A 127 14.34 13.51 29.50
N SER A 128 13.14 13.77 29.99
CA SER A 128 12.85 14.93 30.83
C SER A 128 11.80 14.54 31.86
N SER A 129 12.29 14.04 32.99
CA SER A 129 11.54 13.85 34.21
C SER A 129 10.91 15.17 34.64
N ASN A 130 9.61 15.36 34.39
CA ASN A 130 8.86 16.42 35.06
C ASN A 130 7.39 16.02 35.26
N PRO A 131 6.97 15.65 36.48
CA PRO A 131 5.57 15.34 36.76
C PRO A 131 4.78 16.65 36.91
N ARG A 132 4.35 17.24 35.79
CA ARG A 132 3.54 18.46 35.80
C ARG A 132 2.05 18.13 35.82
N ARG A 133 1.44 18.41 36.98
CA ARG A 133 0.02 18.33 37.35
C ARG A 133 -0.97 18.47 36.18
N ILE A 134 -1.83 17.46 36.05
CA ILE A 134 -3.04 17.47 35.23
C ILE A 134 -4.07 18.37 35.93
N ASN A 135 -4.47 19.46 35.28
CA ASN A 135 -5.55 20.33 35.73
C ASN A 135 -6.87 19.83 35.12
N ILE A 136 -7.73 19.28 35.97
CA ILE A 136 -9.04 18.70 35.62
C ILE A 136 -10.09 19.80 35.76
N SER A 137 -10.23 20.68 34.77
CA SER A 137 -11.31 21.67 34.78
C SER A 137 -11.57 22.26 33.38
N SER A 138 -12.11 21.46 32.47
CA SER A 138 -12.91 21.96 31.33
C SER A 138 -13.86 20.89 30.79
N LEU A 139 -14.82 20.50 31.63
CA LEU A 139 -15.97 19.70 31.21
C LEU A 139 -17.00 20.61 30.52
N HIS A 140 -16.74 21.00 29.26
CA HIS A 140 -17.69 21.77 28.46
C HIS A 140 -18.47 20.85 27.51
N HIS A 141 -19.80 20.91 27.66
CA HIS A 141 -20.83 20.24 26.87
C HIS A 141 -20.55 20.18 25.36
N HIS A 142 -20.37 18.98 24.82
CA HIS A 142 -20.40 18.72 23.38
C HIS A 142 -21.58 17.82 23.03
N SER A 143 -22.49 18.34 22.20
CA SER A 143 -23.69 17.66 21.69
C SER A 143 -23.32 16.38 20.89
N PRO A 144 -23.81 15.18 21.27
CA PRO A 144 -23.35 13.90 20.71
C PRO A 144 -24.09 13.42 19.44
N SER A 145 -25.04 14.17 18.87
CA SER A 145 -25.93 13.62 17.84
C SER A 145 -25.54 13.88 16.38
N GLN A 146 -24.55 14.75 16.08
CA GLN A 146 -24.19 15.07 14.68
C GLN A 146 -22.91 14.38 14.17
N THR A 147 -22.13 13.70 15.02
CA THR A 147 -20.84 13.10 14.62
C THR A 147 -20.91 11.62 14.26
N MET A 148 -22.01 10.91 14.55
CA MET A 148 -22.11 9.48 14.24
C MET A 148 -22.46 9.19 12.78
N PHE A 149 -23.43 9.89 12.17
CA PHE A 149 -23.85 9.60 10.80
C PHE A 149 -22.80 9.97 9.73
N SER A 150 -21.99 11.01 9.98
CA SER A 150 -20.85 11.35 9.12
C SER A 150 -19.71 10.32 9.19
N ARG A 151 -19.59 9.57 10.30
CA ARG A 151 -18.59 8.50 10.45
C ARG A 151 -19.03 7.15 9.86
N ILE A 152 -20.34 6.93 9.75
CA ILE A 152 -20.90 5.64 9.29
C ILE A 152 -20.95 5.54 7.76
N LEU A 153 -21.10 6.66 7.03
CA LEU A 153 -21.07 6.67 5.56
C LEU A 153 -19.66 6.91 4.96
N PHE A 154 -18.72 7.45 5.75
CA PHE A 154 -17.27 7.44 5.47
C PHE A 154 -16.61 6.20 6.10
N ALA A 155 -17.27 5.05 5.94
CA ALA A 155 -16.89 3.77 6.51
C ALA A 155 -15.47 3.37 6.11
N LEU A 156 -14.80 2.66 7.00
CA LEU A 156 -13.45 2.13 6.81
C LEU A 156 -13.26 1.55 5.40
N PRO A 157 -12.06 1.71 4.80
CA PRO A 157 -11.75 1.05 3.54
C PRO A 157 -12.10 -0.44 3.66
N LEU A 158 -12.83 -0.93 2.65
CA LEU A 158 -13.29 -2.31 2.67
C LEU A 158 -12.06 -3.20 2.56
N PRO A 159 -12.03 -4.31 3.30
CA PRO A 159 -10.88 -5.19 3.27
C PRO A 159 -10.74 -5.87 1.90
N TYR A 160 -9.50 -6.10 1.47
CA TYR A 160 -9.19 -6.68 0.15
C TYR A 160 -9.85 -8.05 -0.10
N TYR A 161 -10.06 -8.86 0.94
CA TYR A 161 -10.74 -10.16 0.82
C TYR A 161 -12.21 -10.03 0.42
N VAL A 162 -12.84 -8.86 0.57
CA VAL A 162 -14.19 -8.56 0.04
C VAL A 162 -14.09 -7.93 -1.34
N LEU A 163 -13.18 -6.98 -1.54
CA LEU A 163 -13.03 -6.28 -2.82
C LEU A 163 -12.64 -7.22 -3.97
N PHE A 164 -11.76 -8.19 -3.69
CA PHE A 164 -11.28 -9.14 -4.69
C PHE A 164 -12.40 -10.00 -5.28
N PRO A 165 -13.18 -10.79 -4.51
CA PRO A 165 -14.26 -11.58 -5.08
C PRO A 165 -15.33 -10.70 -5.75
N LEU A 166 -15.60 -9.51 -5.20
CA LEU A 166 -16.56 -8.57 -5.77
C LEU A 166 -16.12 -8.08 -7.17
N SER A 167 -14.83 -7.79 -7.33
CA SER A 167 -14.24 -7.41 -8.64
C SER A 167 -14.20 -8.58 -9.64
N ALA A 168 -14.20 -9.83 -9.16
CA ALA A 168 -14.14 -11.01 -10.00
C ALA A 168 -15.50 -11.44 -10.59
N ILE A 169 -16.61 -10.88 -10.11
CA ILE A 169 -17.97 -11.24 -10.58
C ILE A 169 -18.13 -10.98 -12.08
N ALA A 170 -17.79 -9.78 -12.55
CA ALA A 170 -17.92 -9.39 -13.94
C ALA A 170 -17.05 -10.24 -14.90
N PRO A 171 -15.74 -10.46 -14.67
CA PRO A 171 -14.92 -11.29 -15.53
C PRO A 171 -15.34 -12.76 -15.50
N ILE A 172 -15.76 -13.31 -14.35
CA ILE A 172 -16.29 -14.68 -14.28
C ILE A 172 -17.57 -14.81 -15.12
N LEU A 173 -18.49 -13.85 -14.97
CA LEU A 173 -19.74 -13.87 -15.75
C LEU A 173 -19.46 -13.71 -17.26
N SER A 174 -18.51 -12.86 -17.63
CA SER A 174 -18.05 -12.71 -19.01
C SER A 174 -17.51 -14.02 -19.59
N LEU A 175 -16.68 -14.72 -18.82
CA LEU A 175 -16.08 -15.99 -19.21
C LEU A 175 -17.12 -17.11 -19.33
N VAL A 176 -18.00 -17.26 -18.34
CA VAL A 176 -19.09 -18.26 -18.34
C VAL A 176 -20.10 -17.99 -19.46
N SER A 177 -20.32 -16.73 -19.81
CA SER A 177 -21.22 -16.34 -20.90
C SER A 177 -20.57 -16.46 -22.29
N GLY A 178 -19.35 -16.99 -22.39
CA GLY A 178 -18.62 -17.17 -23.65
C GLY A 178 -18.33 -15.86 -24.39
N ARG A 179 -18.16 -14.75 -23.66
CA ARG A 179 -17.88 -13.45 -24.29
C ARG A 179 -16.47 -13.39 -24.85
N GLY A 180 -16.25 -12.42 -25.74
CA GLY A 180 -14.94 -12.16 -26.32
C GLY A 180 -13.87 -11.98 -25.23
N TRP A 181 -12.66 -12.43 -25.51
CA TRP A 181 -11.55 -12.34 -24.55
C TRP A 181 -11.23 -10.89 -24.18
N VAL A 182 -11.42 -9.92 -25.10
CA VAL A 182 -11.24 -8.48 -24.85
C VAL A 182 -12.19 -7.96 -23.78
N GLU A 183 -13.44 -8.44 -23.79
CA GLU A 183 -14.45 -8.07 -22.79
C GLU A 183 -14.08 -8.67 -21.43
N THR A 184 -13.66 -9.93 -21.41
CA THR A 184 -13.19 -10.59 -20.18
C THR A 184 -11.96 -9.89 -19.60
N LEU A 185 -11.01 -9.51 -20.46
CA LEU A 185 -9.82 -8.76 -20.05
C LEU A 185 -10.19 -7.39 -19.48
N TRP A 186 -11.10 -6.66 -20.13
CA TRP A 186 -11.61 -5.39 -19.65
C TRP A 186 -12.24 -5.50 -18.25
N TRP A 187 -13.15 -6.44 -18.06
CA TRP A 187 -13.78 -6.67 -16.75
C TRP A 187 -12.79 -7.22 -15.70
N SER A 188 -11.70 -7.87 -16.11
CA SER A 188 -10.63 -8.30 -15.19
C SER A 188 -9.75 -7.14 -14.70
N GLY A 189 -9.78 -5.99 -15.38
CA GLY A 189 -8.91 -4.85 -15.07
C GLY A 189 -9.02 -4.39 -13.62
N THR A 190 -10.23 -4.28 -13.07
CA THR A 190 -10.43 -3.87 -11.67
C THR A 190 -9.85 -4.90 -10.69
N ALA A 191 -10.02 -6.20 -10.95
CA ALA A 191 -9.43 -7.25 -10.11
C ALA A 191 -7.90 -7.20 -10.13
N LEU A 192 -7.30 -6.96 -11.30
CA LEU A 192 -5.85 -6.77 -11.44
C LEU A 192 -5.35 -5.56 -10.66
N VAL A 193 -6.06 -4.44 -10.71
CA VAL A 193 -5.73 -3.24 -9.92
C VAL A 193 -5.81 -3.54 -8.42
N VAL A 194 -6.88 -4.19 -7.95
CA VAL A 194 -7.03 -4.58 -6.53
C VAL A 194 -5.83 -5.44 -6.08
N LEU A 195 -5.49 -6.47 -6.85
CA LEU A 195 -4.34 -7.34 -6.56
C LEU A 195 -3.03 -6.58 -6.55
N PHE A 196 -2.81 -5.72 -7.54
CA PHE A 196 -1.59 -4.93 -7.67
C PHE A 196 -1.41 -4.00 -6.47
N ILE A 197 -2.45 -3.26 -6.08
CA ILE A 197 -2.41 -2.38 -4.90
C ILE A 197 -2.14 -3.18 -3.63
N GLN A 198 -2.81 -4.32 -3.46
CA GLN A 198 -2.59 -5.18 -2.28
C GLN A 198 -1.13 -5.64 -2.21
N ARG A 199 -0.56 -6.13 -3.33
CA ARG A 199 0.83 -6.60 -3.38
C ARG A 199 1.83 -5.49 -3.13
N ALA A 200 1.62 -4.31 -3.71
CA ALA A 200 2.48 -3.17 -3.47
C ALA A 200 2.46 -2.73 -2.00
N LYS A 201 1.28 -2.72 -1.36
CA LYS A 201 1.17 -2.41 0.07
C LYS A 201 1.84 -3.45 0.96
N THR A 202 1.72 -4.75 0.65
CA THR A 202 2.43 -5.78 1.42
C THR A 202 3.94 -5.57 1.32
N TRP A 203 4.48 -5.27 0.13
CA TRP A 203 5.91 -4.99 -0.01
C TRP A 203 6.38 -3.78 0.81
N ILE A 204 5.57 -2.71 0.85
CA ILE A 204 5.85 -1.51 1.68
C ILE A 204 5.85 -1.86 3.19
N LEU A 205 5.00 -2.81 3.61
CA LEU A 205 4.92 -3.24 5.00
C LEU A 205 6.08 -4.18 5.35
N ASP A 206 6.42 -5.12 4.48
CA ASP A 206 7.52 -6.05 4.65
C ASP A 206 8.85 -5.30 4.84
N GLU A 207 9.12 -4.25 4.04
CA GLU A 207 10.31 -3.39 4.17
C GLU A 207 10.45 -2.78 5.58
N ARG A 208 9.32 -2.49 6.25
CA ARG A 208 9.32 -1.94 7.61
C ARG A 208 9.64 -2.99 8.66
N GLU A 209 9.18 -4.21 8.44
CA GLU A 209 9.47 -5.32 9.34
C GLU A 209 10.96 -5.67 9.27
N ASP A 210 11.56 -5.61 8.08
CA ASP A 210 13.00 -5.78 7.90
C ASP A 210 13.82 -4.74 8.68
N ILE A 211 13.47 -3.45 8.57
CA ILE A 211 14.13 -2.38 9.33
C ILE A 211 13.97 -2.58 10.84
N ARG A 212 12.80 -3.00 11.32
CA ARG A 212 12.57 -3.33 12.74
C ARG A 212 13.36 -4.55 13.19
N GLY A 213 13.54 -5.53 12.30
CA GLY A 213 14.41 -6.68 12.53
C GLY A 213 15.85 -6.24 12.77
N LEU A 214 16.37 -5.32 11.95
CA LEU A 214 17.71 -4.73 12.13
C LEU A 214 17.83 -3.99 13.47
N GLU A 215 16.80 -3.23 13.86
CA GLU A 215 16.74 -2.60 15.19
C GLU A 215 16.76 -3.64 16.33
N GLY A 216 16.07 -4.77 16.16
CA GLY A 216 16.05 -5.87 17.13
C GLY A 216 17.41 -6.54 17.34
N LEU A 217 18.14 -6.82 16.25
CA LEU A 217 19.47 -7.43 16.29
C LEU A 217 20.50 -6.54 17.01
N ARG A 218 20.35 -5.22 16.91
CA ARG A 218 21.17 -4.25 17.67
C ARG A 218 21.06 -4.48 19.18
N TYR A 219 19.85 -4.69 19.70
CA TYR A 219 19.65 -4.81 21.16
C TYR A 219 20.23 -6.11 21.73
N ASP A 220 20.23 -7.18 20.95
CA ASP A 220 20.81 -8.47 21.36
C ASP A 220 22.34 -8.38 21.47
N ALA A 221 22.99 -7.67 20.53
CA ALA A 221 24.44 -7.47 20.54
C ALA A 221 24.96 -6.59 21.70
N LYS A 222 24.13 -5.68 22.24
CA LYS A 222 24.49 -4.87 23.43
C LYS A 222 24.38 -5.62 24.76
N GLY A 223 23.70 -6.77 24.77
CA GLY A 223 23.41 -7.55 25.98
C GLY A 223 24.37 -8.71 26.28
N ALA A 224 25.28 -9.02 25.35
CA ALA A 224 26.30 -10.07 25.47
C ALA A 224 27.67 -9.51 25.89
#